data_AF-A0AAV5TM68-F1
#
_entry.id   AF-A0AAV5TM68-F1
#
_cell.length_a   1.000
_cell.length_b   1.000
_cell.length_c   1.000
_cell.angle_alpha   90.00
_cell.angle_beta   90.00
_cell.angle_gamma   90.00
#
_symmetry.space_group_name_H-M   'P 1'
#
loop_
_entity.id
_entity.type
_entity.pdbx_description
1 polymer ?
#
loop_
_entity_poly.entity_id
_entity_poly.type
_entity_poly.pdbx_seq_one_letter_code
_entity_poly.pdbx_strand_id
1 'polypeptide(L)'
;MLTHYSMDLIYLGSILVMDDFSYFNEDSANTAIDSSLIKGELGGSAQSVTVEVSATGIFVRKGEEVMEILGLNSLEFTYSYFDGEIDNVVFVNRAFRTLSARSIHVFRAPNRLQAVNIVAAISTAYSKLLR
;
A
#
# COMPACT_ATOMS: atom_id res chain seq x y z
N MET A 1 12.59 -15.62 11.60
CA MET A 1 11.32 -15.19 12.21
C MET A 1 11.26 -13.67 12.08
N LEU A 2 10.52 -13.12 11.11
CA LEU A 2 10.22 -11.68 11.09
C LEU A 2 9.09 -11.46 12.11
N THR A 3 9.45 -10.95 13.28
CA THR A 3 8.53 -10.63 14.39
C THR A 3 7.87 -9.26 14.20
N HIS A 4 8.56 -8.33 13.55
CA HIS A 4 8.09 -6.99 13.23
C HIS A 4 9.06 -6.37 12.20
N TYR A 5 8.56 -5.66 11.20
CA TYR A 5 9.36 -4.86 10.27
C TYR A 5 8.83 -3.43 10.26
N SER A 6 9.71 -2.44 10.27
CA SER A 6 9.30 -1.03 10.26
C SER A 6 10.19 -0.24 9.31
N MET A 7 9.58 0.72 8.61
CA MET A 7 10.27 1.57 7.63
C MET A 7 9.60 2.93 7.52
N ASP A 8 10.41 3.98 7.48
CA ASP A 8 9.94 5.32 7.17
C ASP A 8 9.74 5.50 5.67
N LEU A 9 8.56 5.97 5.28
CA LEU A 9 8.15 6.24 3.91
C LEU A 9 7.49 7.62 3.83
N ILE A 10 7.27 8.11 2.61
CA ILE A 10 6.39 9.25 2.37
C ILE A 10 5.04 8.70 1.92
N TYR A 11 4.00 8.87 2.73
CA TYR A 11 2.64 8.56 2.31
C TYR A 11 2.14 9.62 1.33
N LEU A 12 1.82 9.22 0.11
CA LEU A 12 1.36 10.11 -0.95
C LEU A 12 -0.17 10.23 -0.95
N GLY A 13 -0.86 9.19 -0.49
CA GLY A 13 -2.30 9.19 -0.32
C GLY A 13 -2.94 7.85 -0.67
N SER A 14 -4.27 7.84 -0.76
CA SER A 14 -5.05 6.69 -1.19
C SER A 14 -6.20 7.06 -2.12
N ILE A 15 -6.64 6.07 -2.91
CA ILE A 15 -7.82 6.17 -3.75
C ILE A 15 -8.72 4.97 -3.46
N LEU A 16 -10.02 5.22 -3.39
CA LEU A 16 -11.02 4.17 -3.41
C LEU A 16 -11.48 3.95 -4.84
N VAL A 17 -11.19 2.78 -5.39
CA VAL A 17 -11.67 2.37 -6.71
C VAL A 17 -12.88 1.48 -6.51
N MET A 18 -14.04 1.94 -7.00
CA MET A 18 -15.19 1.05 -7.18
C MET A 18 -14.96 0.27 -8.46
N ASP A 19 -14.99 -1.05 -8.34
CA ASP A 19 -14.68 -1.92 -9.46
C ASP A 19 -15.81 -2.91 -9.70
N ASP A 20 -16.37 -2.85 -10.90
CA ASP A 20 -17.31 -3.84 -11.43
C ASP A 20 -16.58 -4.97 -12.17
N PHE A 21 -15.25 -4.91 -12.31
CA PHE A 21 -14.46 -5.91 -13.02
C PHE A 21 -14.16 -7.14 -12.14
N SER A 22 -14.30 -8.32 -12.74
CA SER A 22 -13.89 -9.60 -12.16
C SER A 22 -12.36 -9.77 -12.07
N TYR A 23 -11.58 -8.83 -12.62
CA TYR A 23 -10.13 -8.89 -12.71
C TYR A 23 -9.52 -7.51 -12.42
N PHE A 24 -8.66 -7.45 -11.40
CA PHE A 24 -7.95 -6.24 -10.98
C PHE A 24 -6.48 -6.60 -10.70
N ASN A 25 -5.56 -5.93 -11.37
CA ASN A 25 -4.12 -6.22 -11.34
C ASN A 25 -3.28 -4.94 -11.16
N GLU A 26 -1.95 -5.07 -11.22
CA GLU A 26 -1.03 -3.94 -11.13
C GLU A 26 -1.29 -2.85 -12.18
N ASP A 27 -1.56 -3.21 -13.44
CA ASP A 27 -1.86 -2.24 -14.49
C ASP A 27 -3.15 -1.46 -14.21
N SER A 28 -4.18 -2.14 -13.68
CA SER A 28 -5.44 -1.52 -13.26
C SER A 28 -5.20 -0.52 -12.12
N ALA A 29 -4.37 -0.90 -11.14
CA ALA A 29 -4.01 -0.04 -10.02
C ALA A 29 -3.19 1.18 -10.49
N ASN A 30 -2.19 0.98 -11.35
CA ASN A 30 -1.36 2.05 -11.90
C ASN A 30 -2.21 3.04 -12.72
N THR A 31 -3.12 2.55 -13.55
CA THR A 31 -4.05 3.40 -14.32
C THR A 31 -4.90 4.28 -13.39
N ALA A 32 -5.39 3.73 -12.28
CA ALA A 32 -6.15 4.48 -11.29
C ALA A 32 -5.30 5.53 -10.55
N ILE A 33 -4.05 5.19 -10.21
CA ILE A 33 -3.09 6.10 -9.59
C ILE A 33 -2.79 7.27 -10.53
N ASP A 34 -2.40 7.00 -11.78
CA ASP A 34 -2.05 8.03 -12.76
C ASP A 34 -3.23 8.97 -13.04
N SER A 35 -4.42 8.40 -13.22
CA SER A 35 -5.65 9.18 -13.42
C SER A 35 -5.95 10.10 -12.24
N SER A 36 -5.72 9.63 -11.01
CA SER A 36 -5.96 10.40 -9.79
C SER A 36 -4.89 11.47 -9.58
N LEU A 37 -3.63 11.19 -9.92
CA LEU A 37 -2.54 12.17 -9.88
C LEU A 37 -2.81 13.34 -10.85
N ILE A 38 -3.25 13.05 -12.07
CA ILE A 38 -3.62 14.07 -13.08
C ILE A 38 -4.76 14.97 -12.56
N LYS A 39 -5.73 14.38 -11.86
CA LYS A 39 -6.88 15.11 -11.33
C LYS A 39 -6.63 15.77 -9.98
N GLY A 40 -5.50 15.48 -9.32
CA GLY A 40 -5.23 15.90 -7.94
C GLY A 40 -6.15 15.22 -6.91
N GLU A 41 -6.63 14.02 -7.21
CA GLU A 41 -7.60 13.25 -6.42
C GLU A 41 -6.97 12.14 -5.57
N LEU A 42 -5.63 11.99 -5.60
CA LEU A 42 -4.94 11.09 -4.66
C LEU A 42 -5.18 11.63 -3.25
N GLY A 43 -6.03 10.94 -2.48
CA GLY A 43 -6.54 11.42 -1.21
C GLY A 43 -5.44 11.46 -0.15
N GLY A 44 -5.13 12.65 0.36
CA GLY A 44 -4.11 12.86 1.37
C GLY A 44 -3.13 13.97 0.99
N SER A 45 -2.15 14.20 1.85
CA SER A 45 -1.03 15.11 1.58
C SER A 45 0.27 14.36 1.80
N ALA A 46 1.23 14.55 0.89
CA ALA A 46 2.55 13.95 1.00
C ALA A 46 3.16 14.22 2.38
N GLN A 47 3.39 13.16 3.16
CA GLN A 47 3.89 13.29 4.52
C GLN A 47 4.73 12.09 4.94
N SER A 48 5.72 12.33 5.78
CA SER A 48 6.53 11.27 6.38
C SER A 48 5.69 10.45 7.35
N VAL A 49 5.74 9.13 7.16
CA VAL A 49 5.07 8.13 7.99
C VAL A 49 6.02 6.97 8.28
N THR A 50 5.73 6.23 9.33
CA THR A 50 6.36 4.94 9.62
C THR A 50 5.36 3.84 9.27
N VAL A 51 5.76 2.91 8.41
CA VAL A 51 4.97 1.72 8.06
C VAL A 51 5.50 0.52 8.84
N GLU A 52 4.67 -0.02 9.71
CA GLU A 52 4.95 -1.17 10.56
C GLU A 52 4.21 -2.41 10.02
N VAL A 53 4.97 -3.43 9.64
CA VAL A 53 4.46 -4.72 9.15
C VAL A 53 4.63 -5.76 10.25
N SER A 54 3.52 -6.39 10.62
CA SER A 54 3.46 -7.41 11.66
C SER A 54 2.70 -8.64 11.18
N ALA A 55 2.57 -9.66 12.02
CA ALA A 55 1.73 -10.83 11.73
C ALA A 55 0.23 -10.51 11.71
N THR A 56 -0.20 -9.40 12.33
CA THR A 56 -1.62 -9.05 12.49
C THR A 56 -2.10 -8.01 11.48
N GLY A 57 -1.20 -7.29 10.82
CA GLY A 57 -1.55 -6.18 9.96
C GLY A 57 -0.36 -5.32 9.56
N ILE A 58 -0.65 -4.35 8.69
CA ILE A 58 0.22 -3.24 8.33
C ILE A 58 -0.38 -1.98 8.98
N PHE A 59 0.44 -1.25 9.72
CA PHE A 59 0.05 0.00 10.38
C PHE A 59 0.82 1.15 9.76
N VAL A 60 0.13 2.21 9.37
CA VAL A 60 0.75 3.46 8.89
C VAL A 60 0.61 4.49 9.99
N ARG A 61 1.74 5.01 10.46
CA ARG A 61 1.80 5.90 11.61
C ARG A 61 2.44 7.24 11.29
N LYS A 62 1.99 8.28 11.98
CA LYS A 62 2.64 9.59 12.03
C LYS A 62 2.97 9.92 13.48
N GLY A 63 4.20 9.63 13.89
CA GLY A 63 4.55 9.59 15.31
C GLY A 63 3.72 8.52 16.02
N GLU A 64 3.00 8.90 17.08
CA GLU A 64 2.16 7.98 17.85
C GLU A 64 0.75 7.76 17.24
N GLU A 65 0.34 8.60 16.30
CA GLU A 65 -0.96 8.52 15.64
C GLU A 65 -0.99 7.37 14.61
N VAL A 66 -2.00 6.51 14.69
CA VAL A 66 -2.29 5.51 13.64
C VAL A 66 -3.18 6.16 12.60
N MET A 67 -2.63 6.36 11.41
CA MET A 67 -3.35 6.94 10.27
C MET A 67 -4.19 5.90 9.53
N GLU A 68 -3.58 4.74 9.26
CA GLU A 68 -4.22 3.66 8.50
C GLU A 68 -3.90 2.31 9.13
N ILE A 69 -4.87 1.40 9.07
CA ILE A 69 -4.72 -0.01 9.44
C ILE A 69 -5.11 -0.84 8.23
N LEU A 70 -4.12 -1.42 7.57
CA LEU A 70 -4.32 -2.26 6.39
C LEU A 70 -4.21 -3.72 6.82
N GLY A 71 -5.37 -4.36 6.98
CA GLY A 71 -5.44 -5.74 7.41
C GLY A 71 -4.84 -6.68 6.36
N LEU A 72 -3.93 -7.57 6.75
CA LEU A 72 -3.32 -8.54 5.84
C LEU A 72 -4.36 -9.47 5.20
N ASN A 73 -5.47 -9.74 5.89
CA ASN A 73 -6.59 -10.52 5.37
C ASN A 73 -7.36 -9.84 4.23
N SER A 74 -7.23 -8.52 4.11
CA SER A 74 -7.85 -7.73 3.04
C SER A 74 -6.86 -7.37 1.93
N LEU A 75 -5.56 -7.63 2.12
CA LEU A 75 -4.55 -7.34 1.12
C LEU A 75 -4.74 -8.27 -0.08
N GLU A 76 -4.97 -7.70 -1.25
CA GLU A 76 -5.05 -8.48 -2.49
C GLU A 76 -3.66 -8.66 -3.08
N PHE A 77 -2.88 -7.57 -3.18
CA PHE A 77 -1.49 -7.60 -3.60
C PHE A 77 -0.74 -6.35 -3.17
N THR A 78 0.59 -6.44 -3.21
CA THR A 78 1.50 -5.32 -2.99
C THR A 78 2.67 -5.42 -3.96
N TYR A 79 3.15 -4.28 -4.44
CA TYR A 79 4.26 -4.20 -5.36
C TYR A 79 5.01 -2.89 -5.19
N SER A 80 6.24 -2.88 -5.68
CA SER A 80 7.01 -1.66 -5.89
C SER A 80 7.04 -1.37 -7.39
N TYR A 81 6.76 -0.13 -7.79
CA TYR A 81 6.91 0.28 -9.18
C TYR A 81 7.84 1.50 -9.27
N PHE A 82 8.54 1.57 -10.39
CA PHE A 82 9.57 2.57 -10.64
C PHE A 82 9.16 3.44 -11.81
N ASP A 83 8.98 4.74 -11.55
CA ASP A 83 8.64 5.75 -12.55
C ASP A 83 9.84 6.68 -12.79
N GLY A 84 10.98 6.09 -13.16
CA GLY A 84 12.21 6.80 -13.55
C GLY A 84 13.06 7.35 -12.39
N GLU A 85 12.49 8.12 -11.47
CA GLU A 85 13.23 8.76 -10.36
C GLU A 85 12.60 8.48 -8.98
N ILE A 86 11.44 7.84 -8.97
CA ILE A 86 10.62 7.66 -7.78
C ILE A 86 10.37 6.17 -7.56
N ASP A 87 10.79 5.69 -6.40
CA ASP A 87 10.54 4.33 -5.93
C ASP A 87 9.22 4.30 -5.16
N ASN A 88 8.13 3.96 -5.84
CA ASN A 88 6.82 3.88 -5.21
C ASN A 88 6.54 2.47 -4.69
N VAL A 89 5.78 2.41 -3.61
CA VAL A 89 5.25 1.19 -3.01
C VAL A 89 3.74 1.33 -2.98
N VAL A 90 3.05 0.28 -3.46
CA VAL A 90 1.59 0.26 -3.55
C VAL A 90 1.04 -0.90 -2.73
N PHE A 91 0.04 -0.59 -1.91
CA PHE A 91 -0.76 -1.57 -1.18
C PHE A 91 -2.18 -1.53 -1.73
N VAL A 92 -2.65 -2.67 -2.24
CA VAL A 92 -4.03 -2.82 -2.72
C VAL A 92 -4.79 -3.72 -1.76
N ASN A 93 -5.79 -3.15 -1.10
CA ASN A 93 -6.65 -3.83 -0.15
C ASN A 93 -8.09 -3.85 -0.66
N ARG A 94 -8.82 -4.91 -0.39
CA ARG A 94 -10.27 -4.91 -0.51
C ARG A 94 -10.86 -3.97 0.53
N ALA A 95 -11.69 -3.04 0.11
CA ALA A 95 -12.31 -2.09 1.01
C ALA A 95 -13.33 -2.79 1.92
N PHE A 96 -13.26 -2.54 3.22
CA PHE A 96 -14.11 -3.20 4.23
C PHE A 96 -15.62 -3.03 4.03
N ARG A 97 -16.06 -2.03 3.25
CA ARG A 97 -17.48 -1.66 3.12
C ARG A 97 -18.19 -2.33 1.95
N THR A 98 -17.47 -2.80 0.93
CA THR A 98 -18.05 -3.43 -0.26
C THR A 98 -17.07 -4.42 -0.88
N LEU A 99 -17.50 -5.65 -1.17
CA LEU A 99 -16.67 -6.65 -1.85
C LEU A 99 -16.22 -6.21 -3.26
N SER A 100 -16.87 -5.18 -3.81
CA SER A 100 -16.62 -4.59 -5.12
C SER A 100 -15.77 -3.31 -5.09
N ALA A 101 -15.13 -2.96 -3.96
CA ALA A 101 -14.23 -1.82 -3.93
C ALA A 101 -12.86 -2.18 -3.38
N ARG A 102 -11.86 -1.45 -3.87
CA ARG A 102 -10.47 -1.58 -3.45
C ARG A 102 -9.93 -0.23 -3.00
N SER A 103 -9.20 -0.23 -1.90
CA SER A 103 -8.37 0.91 -1.53
C SER A 103 -6.95 0.68 -2.03
N ILE A 104 -6.42 1.68 -2.73
CA ILE A 104 -5.04 1.70 -3.21
C ILE A 104 -4.32 2.74 -2.36
N HIS A 105 -3.29 2.33 -1.63
CA HIS A 105 -2.46 3.22 -0.83
C HIS A 105 -1.08 3.33 -1.47
N VAL A 106 -0.63 4.56 -1.70
CA VAL A 106 0.61 4.85 -2.41
C VAL A 106 1.61 5.50 -1.46
N PHE A 107 2.81 4.96 -1.46
CA PHE A 107 3.94 5.44 -0.67
C PHE A 107 5.14 5.64 -1.58
N ARG A 108 6.03 6.55 -1.19
CA ARG A 108 7.35 6.70 -1.78
C ARG A 108 8.40 6.20 -0.80
N ALA A 109 9.23 5.28 -1.27
CA ALA A 109 10.42 4.82 -0.58
C ALA A 109 11.61 5.74 -0.87
N PRO A 110 12.57 5.87 0.06
CA PRO A 110 13.79 6.64 -0.17
C PRO A 110 14.69 6.09 -1.28
N ASN A 111 14.60 4.78 -1.57
CA ASN A 111 15.28 4.14 -2.69
C ASN A 111 14.66 2.77 -3.03
N ARG A 112 15.07 2.23 -4.18
CA ARG A 112 14.61 0.96 -4.72
C ARG A 112 14.78 -0.22 -3.78
N LEU A 113 15.92 -0.30 -3.08
CA LEU A 113 16.19 -1.39 -2.16
C LEU A 113 15.17 -1.38 -1.01
N GLN A 114 14.85 -0.20 -0.49
CA GLN A 114 13.86 -0.05 0.56
C GLN A 114 12.44 -0.36 0.08
N ALA A 115 12.07 0.06 -1.13
CA ALA A 115 10.80 -0.32 -1.75
C ALA A 115 10.64 -1.86 -1.86
N VAL A 116 11.67 -2.55 -2.35
CA VAL A 116 11.65 -4.01 -2.46
C VAL A 116 11.59 -4.68 -1.08
N ASN A 117 12.34 -4.18 -0.10
CA ASN A 117 12.38 -4.77 1.23
C ASN A 117 11.02 -4.73 1.94
N ILE A 118 10.29 -3.60 1.85
CA ILE A 118 8.98 -3.53 2.50
C ILE A 118 7.93 -4.40 1.80
N VAL A 119 7.95 -4.47 0.46
CA VAL A 119 7.10 -5.39 -0.31
C VAL A 119 7.39 -6.85 0.05
N ALA A 120 8.66 -7.21 0.22
CA ALA A 120 9.08 -8.54 0.64
C ALA A 120 8.65 -8.84 2.10
N ALA A 121 8.75 -7.87 2.99
CA ALA A 121 8.30 -8.00 4.37
C ALA A 121 6.78 -8.26 4.45
N ILE A 122 5.99 -7.52 3.67
CA ILE A 122 4.54 -7.69 3.57
C ILE A 122 4.19 -9.04 2.97
N SER A 123 4.80 -9.41 1.84
CA SER A 123 4.60 -10.73 1.22
C SER A 123 4.93 -11.89 2.18
N THR A 124 5.99 -11.71 2.99
CA THR A 124 6.36 -12.68 4.03
C THR A 124 5.33 -12.73 5.15
N ALA A 125 4.75 -11.60 5.55
CA ALA A 125 3.69 -11.57 6.56
C ALA A 125 2.40 -12.20 6.03
N TYR A 126 1.99 -11.85 4.81
CA TYR A 126 0.80 -12.39 4.14
C TYR A 126 0.89 -13.90 3.92
N SER A 127 2.02 -14.43 3.46
CA SER A 127 2.20 -15.87 3.23
C SER A 127 2.08 -16.74 4.50
N LYS A 128 2.28 -16.15 5.69
CA LYS A 128 2.05 -16.83 6.97
C LYS A 128 0.58 -16.85 7.38
N LEU A 129 -0.24 -15.91 6.91
CA LEU A 129 -1.68 -15.90 7.16
C LEU A 129 -2.38 -17.10 6.46
N LEU A 130 -1.83 -17.55 5.33
CA LEU A 130 -2.37 -18.62 4.50
C LEU A 130 -1.97 -20.04 4.96
N ARG A 131 -1.18 -20.17 6.03
CA ARG A 131 -0.72 -21.45 6.58
C ARG A 131 -1.46 -21.77 7.86
#